data_AF-A0A7R9T744-F1
#
_entry.id   AF-A0A7R9T744-F1
#
_cell.length_a   1.000
_cell.length_b   1.000
_cell.length_c   1.000
_cell.angle_alpha   90.00
_cell.angle_beta   90.00
_cell.angle_gamma   90.00
#
_symmetry.space_group_name_H-M   'P 1'
#
loop_
_entity.id
_entity.type
_entity.pdbx_description
1 polymer ?
#
loop_
_entity_poly.entity_id
_entity_poly.type
_entity_poly.pdbx_seq_one_letter_code
_entity_poly.pdbx_strand_id
1 'polypeptide(L)'
;SPSPRKRCARRGVSRAMPKEKVVAKEEPVPDTCGDAFKNAWDCYSMQYQMTLYYRYGELDSCSGRWEAVMACMDKDKRKGESLSAKAPVDLGRAKSKPYWDLMTREEAGKRWRAAFGDAPGAVPSEQEAKRRAAKAAAKAAADVEGAEKR
;
A
#
# COMPACT_ATOMS: atom_id res chain seq x y z
N SER A 1 32.65 -23.44 -62.27
CA SER A 1 31.20 -23.70 -62.23
C SER A 1 30.81 -24.44 -60.96
N PRO A 2 29.71 -24.04 -60.31
CA PRO A 2 29.45 -24.30 -58.89
C PRO A 2 28.46 -25.45 -58.69
N SER A 3 28.71 -26.29 -57.67
CA SER A 3 27.68 -27.18 -57.12
C SER A 3 27.11 -26.53 -55.86
N PRO A 4 25.80 -26.26 -55.80
CA PRO A 4 25.24 -25.37 -54.80
C PRO A 4 25.11 -26.06 -53.45
N ARG A 5 25.76 -25.48 -52.42
CA ARG A 5 25.43 -25.74 -51.02
C ARG A 5 23.95 -25.42 -50.84
N LYS A 6 23.12 -26.44 -50.65
CA LYS A 6 21.71 -26.26 -50.29
C LYS A 6 21.68 -25.58 -48.93
N ARG A 7 21.47 -24.26 -48.93
CA ARG A 7 21.02 -23.51 -47.76
C ARG A 7 19.72 -24.18 -47.30
N CYS A 8 19.74 -24.86 -46.17
CA CYS A 8 18.52 -25.18 -45.45
C CYS A 8 17.88 -23.85 -45.09
N ALA A 9 16.88 -23.45 -45.87
CA ALA A 9 15.98 -22.36 -45.53
C ALA A 9 15.30 -22.76 -44.20
N ARG A 10 15.73 -22.17 -43.08
CA ARG A 10 14.90 -22.10 -41.88
C ARG A 10 13.70 -21.24 -42.22
N ARG A 11 12.66 -21.86 -42.80
CA ARG A 11 11.28 -21.36 -42.67
C ARG A 11 10.84 -21.70 -41.24
N GLY A 12 11.35 -20.92 -40.29
CA GLY A 12 10.82 -20.86 -38.94
C GLY A 12 9.87 -19.68 -38.92
N VAL A 13 8.58 -19.99 -39.02
CA VAL A 13 7.47 -19.04 -38.99
C VAL A 13 7.65 -18.12 -37.77
N SER A 14 7.95 -16.84 -38.00
CA SER A 14 7.75 -15.79 -37.01
C SER A 14 6.26 -15.64 -36.80
N ARG A 15 5.66 -16.60 -36.08
CA ARG A 15 4.33 -16.43 -35.54
C ARG A 15 4.54 -15.42 -34.42
N ALA A 16 4.49 -14.14 -34.77
CA ALA A 16 4.16 -13.10 -33.82
C ALA A 16 2.91 -13.62 -33.12
N MET A 17 3.07 -14.07 -31.88
CA MET A 17 1.96 -14.45 -31.03
C MET A 17 1.06 -13.22 -31.08
N PRO A 18 -0.19 -13.34 -31.56
CA PRO A 18 -1.12 -12.25 -31.36
C PRO A 18 -1.09 -12.04 -29.85
N LYS A 19 -0.78 -10.80 -29.45
CA LYS A 19 -1.10 -10.33 -28.11
C LYS A 19 -2.62 -10.36 -28.05
N GLU A 20 -3.16 -11.56 -27.87
CA GLU A 20 -4.52 -11.77 -27.46
C GLU A 20 -4.54 -11.09 -26.11
N LYS A 21 -5.03 -9.85 -26.15
CA LYS A 21 -5.44 -9.11 -24.98
C LYS A 21 -6.15 -10.16 -24.15
N VAL A 22 -5.59 -10.49 -22.98
CA VAL A 22 -6.29 -11.27 -21.99
C VAL A 22 -7.61 -10.57 -21.89
N VAL A 23 -8.62 -11.19 -22.50
CA VAL A 23 -9.97 -10.65 -22.55
C VAL A 23 -10.24 -10.46 -21.08
N ALA A 24 -10.34 -9.18 -20.70
CA ALA A 24 -10.88 -8.78 -19.42
C ALA A 24 -12.18 -9.54 -19.38
N LYS A 25 -12.13 -10.68 -18.69
CA LYS A 25 -13.25 -11.56 -18.50
C LYS A 25 -14.32 -10.59 -18.04
N GLU A 26 -15.40 -10.46 -18.80
CA GLU A 26 -16.48 -9.55 -18.49
C GLU A 26 -16.92 -9.90 -17.06
N GLU A 27 -16.31 -9.22 -16.10
CA GLU A 27 -16.65 -9.35 -14.71
C GLU A 27 -17.99 -8.65 -14.60
N PRO A 28 -18.93 -9.27 -13.88
CA PRO A 28 -20.30 -8.79 -13.80
C PRO A 28 -20.28 -7.30 -13.52
N VAL A 29 -20.95 -6.53 -14.40
CA VAL A 29 -21.03 -5.08 -14.26
C VAL A 29 -21.48 -4.81 -12.83
N PRO A 30 -20.66 -4.15 -12.01
CA PRO A 30 -20.98 -4.00 -10.61
C PRO A 30 -22.29 -3.23 -10.48
N ASP A 31 -23.29 -3.85 -9.84
CA ASP A 31 -24.64 -3.28 -9.68
C ASP A 31 -24.60 -1.97 -8.88
N THR A 32 -23.59 -1.80 -8.03
CA THR A 32 -23.32 -0.58 -7.27
C THR A 32 -21.87 -0.14 -7.39
N CYS A 33 -21.59 1.15 -7.17
CA CYS A 33 -20.20 1.61 -7.12
C CYS A 33 -19.41 1.00 -5.95
N GLY A 34 -20.09 0.49 -4.91
CA GLY A 34 -19.48 -0.28 -3.85
C GLY A 34 -18.92 -1.62 -4.33
N ASP A 35 -19.65 -2.31 -5.23
CA ASP A 35 -19.18 -3.56 -5.85
C ASP A 35 -18.01 -3.30 -6.80
N ALA A 36 -18.03 -2.17 -7.53
CA ALA A 36 -16.91 -1.75 -8.37
C ALA A 36 -15.64 -1.54 -7.52
N PHE A 37 -15.80 -0.87 -6.37
CA PHE A 37 -14.70 -0.63 -5.44
C PHE A 37 -14.18 -1.92 -4.83
N LYS A 38 -15.07 -2.80 -4.36
CA LYS A 38 -14.70 -4.11 -3.82
C LYS A 38 -13.91 -4.92 -4.84
N ASN A 39 -14.34 -4.92 -6.10
CA ASN A 39 -13.65 -5.61 -7.17
C ASN A 39 -12.24 -5.05 -7.44
N ALA A 40 -12.08 -3.73 -7.46
CA ALA A 40 -10.78 -3.08 -7.61
C ALA A 40 -9.86 -3.38 -6.41
N TRP A 41 -10.41 -3.46 -5.20
CA TRP A 41 -9.68 -3.81 -3.99
C TRP A 41 -9.25 -5.28 -3.97
N ASP A 42 -10.14 -6.19 -4.37
CA ASP A 42 -9.85 -7.62 -4.45
C ASP A 42 -8.73 -7.93 -5.46
N CYS A 43 -8.51 -7.07 -6.46
CA CYS A 43 -7.37 -7.16 -7.37
C CYS A 43 -6.01 -6.97 -6.67
N TYR A 44 -5.94 -6.19 -5.59
CA TYR A 44 -4.72 -6.10 -4.77
C TYR A 44 -4.59 -7.23 -3.76
N SER A 45 -5.60 -8.10 -3.63
CA SER A 45 -5.51 -9.22 -2.69
C SER A 45 -4.32 -10.10 -3.04
N MET A 46 -3.62 -10.56 -2.00
CA MET A 46 -2.50 -11.48 -2.15
C MET A 46 -2.90 -12.72 -2.96
N GLN A 47 -4.13 -13.20 -2.77
CA GLN A 47 -4.63 -14.37 -3.48
C GLN A 47 -4.70 -14.13 -5.00
N TYR A 48 -5.25 -13.00 -5.45
CA TYR A 48 -5.35 -12.68 -6.88
C TYR A 48 -3.98 -12.43 -7.50
N GLN A 49 -3.18 -11.52 -6.92
CA GLN A 49 -1.88 -11.15 -7.47
C GLN A 49 -0.90 -12.34 -7.52
N MET A 50 -0.85 -13.15 -6.46
CA MET A 50 0.05 -14.32 -6.46
C MET A 50 -0.45 -15.41 -7.41
N THR A 51 -1.76 -15.60 -7.55
CA THR A 51 -2.30 -16.55 -8.54
C THR A 51 -1.96 -16.13 -9.96
N LEU A 52 -2.10 -14.84 -10.28
CA LEU A 52 -1.74 -14.30 -11.59
C LEU A 52 -0.24 -14.44 -11.86
N TYR A 53 0.58 -14.10 -10.86
CA TYR A 53 2.03 -14.20 -10.96
C TYR A 53 2.52 -15.64 -11.16
N TYR A 54 2.02 -16.60 -10.38
CA TYR A 54 2.45 -18.00 -10.53
C TYR A 54 1.90 -18.67 -11.79
N ARG A 55 0.76 -18.23 -12.31
CA ARG A 55 0.12 -18.85 -13.48
C ARG A 55 0.54 -18.21 -14.80
N TYR A 56 0.77 -16.90 -14.82
CA TYR A 56 1.03 -16.12 -16.03
C TYR A 56 2.35 -15.32 -15.98
N GLY A 57 3.00 -15.23 -14.81
CA GLY A 57 4.28 -14.51 -14.66
C GLY A 57 4.15 -12.99 -14.58
N GLU A 58 2.92 -12.47 -14.48
CA GLU A 58 2.62 -11.04 -14.52
C GLU A 58 1.82 -10.61 -13.27
N LEU A 59 1.97 -9.35 -12.90
CA LEU A 59 1.17 -8.70 -11.86
C LEU A 59 0.22 -7.70 -12.52
N ASP A 60 -1.04 -7.70 -12.10
CA ASP A 60 -2.05 -6.77 -12.60
C ASP A 60 -1.83 -5.40 -11.95
N SER A 61 -1.96 -4.31 -12.72
CA SER A 61 -1.90 -2.95 -12.19
C SER A 61 -3.24 -2.50 -11.59
N CYS A 62 -4.30 -3.29 -11.75
CA CYS A 62 -5.67 -3.05 -11.30
C CYS A 62 -6.29 -1.76 -11.87
N SER A 63 -5.62 -1.04 -12.77
CA SER A 63 -6.05 0.27 -13.27
C SER A 63 -7.38 0.19 -14.02
N GLY A 64 -7.60 -0.85 -14.82
CA GLY A 64 -8.86 -1.05 -15.54
C GLY A 64 -10.08 -1.21 -14.60
N ARG A 65 -9.88 -1.79 -13.41
CA ARG A 65 -10.92 -1.92 -12.38
C ARG A 65 -11.18 -0.59 -11.69
N TRP A 66 -10.15 0.24 -11.48
CA TRP A 66 -10.30 1.60 -10.94
C TRP A 66 -11.01 2.56 -11.90
N GLU A 67 -10.77 2.45 -13.21
CA GLU A 67 -11.52 3.23 -14.20
C GLU A 67 -13.04 2.93 -14.11
N ALA A 68 -13.42 1.68 -13.84
CA ALA A 68 -14.81 1.31 -13.62
C ALA A 68 -15.40 1.93 -12.33
N VAL A 69 -14.60 2.03 -11.26
CA VAL A 69 -15.00 2.73 -10.02
C VAL A 69 -15.26 4.21 -10.30
N MET A 70 -14.32 4.87 -10.99
CA MET A 70 -14.44 6.30 -11.31
C MET A 70 -15.62 6.57 -12.26
N ALA A 71 -15.81 5.72 -13.27
CA ALA A 71 -16.94 5.80 -14.17
C ALA A 71 -18.29 5.61 -13.45
N CYS A 72 -18.35 4.75 -12.44
CA CYS A 72 -19.55 4.57 -11.63
C CYS A 72 -19.82 5.81 -10.76
N MET A 73 -18.81 6.30 -10.05
CA MET A 73 -18.91 7.51 -9.22
C MET A 73 -19.34 8.73 -10.03
N ASP A 74 -18.85 8.87 -11.26
CA ASP A 74 -19.22 9.96 -12.15
C ASP A 74 -20.63 9.84 -12.75
N LYS A 75 -21.20 8.62 -12.79
CA LYS A 75 -22.62 8.41 -13.13
C LYS A 75 -23.52 8.75 -11.93
N ASP A 76 -23.13 8.38 -10.72
CA ASP A 76 -23.88 8.68 -9.49
C ASP A 76 -23.91 10.18 -9.19
N LYS A 77 -22.79 10.88 -9.34
CA LYS A 77 -22.74 12.35 -9.25
C LYS A 77 -23.72 13.04 -10.21
N ARG A 78 -23.94 12.46 -11.40
CA ARG A 78 -24.87 12.99 -12.41
C ARG A 78 -26.33 12.59 -12.16
N LYS A 79 -26.59 11.52 -11.42
CA LYS A 79 -27.93 11.09 -11.01
C LYS A 79 -28.48 11.86 -9.79
N GLY A 80 -27.68 12.71 -9.15
CA GLY A 80 -28.13 13.55 -8.04
C GLY A 80 -28.39 12.80 -6.73
N GLU A 81 -28.22 11.47 -6.72
CA GLU A 81 -28.30 10.66 -5.50
C GLU A 81 -26.92 10.65 -4.86
N SER A 82 -26.63 11.69 -4.07
CA SER A 82 -25.42 11.70 -3.25
C SER A 82 -25.40 10.44 -2.38
N LEU A 83 -24.30 9.69 -2.43
CA LEU A 83 -23.98 8.52 -1.59
C LEU A 83 -24.00 8.81 -0.06
N SER A 84 -24.39 10.03 0.32
CA SER A 84 -24.60 10.52 1.68
C SER A 84 -26.02 10.24 2.21
N ALA A 85 -27.01 9.95 1.36
CA ALA A 85 -28.42 9.91 1.78
C ALA A 85 -28.81 8.74 2.71
N LYS A 86 -27.96 7.71 2.85
CA LYS A 86 -28.25 6.52 3.69
C LYS A 86 -27.24 6.23 4.81
N ALA A 87 -26.20 7.04 4.96
CA ALA A 87 -25.29 6.91 6.10
C ALA A 87 -25.70 7.94 7.15
N PRO A 88 -26.20 7.54 8.34
CA PRO A 88 -26.24 8.43 9.48
C PRO A 88 -24.80 8.59 9.98
N VAL A 89 -23.99 9.33 9.22
CA VAL A 89 -22.77 9.93 9.76
C VAL A 89 -23.25 11.19 10.42
N ASP A 90 -23.56 11.09 11.71
CA ASP A 90 -23.80 12.26 12.54
C ASP A 90 -22.50 13.10 12.53
N LEU A 91 -22.44 14.06 11.61
CA LEU A 91 -21.40 15.08 11.55
C LEU A 91 -21.58 16.13 12.65
N GLY A 92 -22.44 15.87 13.65
CA GLY A 92 -22.60 16.61 14.91
C GLY A 92 -21.36 16.66 15.81
N ARG A 93 -20.17 16.32 15.29
CA ARG A 93 -18.92 16.70 15.91
C ARG A 93 -18.67 18.17 15.61
N ALA A 94 -19.23 19.02 16.48
CA ALA A 94 -18.73 20.37 16.75
C ALA A 94 -17.21 20.37 16.60
N LYS A 95 -16.63 21.41 15.97
CA LYS A 95 -15.21 21.61 15.62
C LYS A 95 -14.23 21.34 16.78
N SER A 96 -14.21 20.12 17.28
CA SER A 96 -13.28 19.62 18.26
C SER A 96 -11.98 19.45 17.52
N LYS A 97 -10.89 19.66 18.25
CA LYS A 97 -9.52 19.44 17.80
C LYS A 97 -9.48 18.23 16.85
N PRO A 98 -8.75 18.35 15.72
CA PRO A 98 -8.70 17.29 14.74
C PRO A 98 -8.31 15.96 15.42
N TYR A 99 -8.69 14.81 14.87
CA TYR A 99 -8.55 13.53 15.60
C TYR A 99 -7.11 13.21 16.06
N TRP A 100 -6.12 13.88 15.47
CA TRP A 100 -4.70 13.82 15.84
C TRP A 100 -4.26 14.76 16.99
N ASP A 101 -5.15 15.61 17.48
CA ASP A 101 -4.91 16.61 18.55
C ASP A 101 -5.85 16.36 19.75
N LEU A 102 -5.89 15.10 20.20
CA LEU A 102 -6.62 14.69 21.40
C LEU A 102 -5.86 15.02 22.70
N MET A 103 -4.53 15.13 22.61
CA MET A 103 -3.62 15.35 23.74
C MET A 103 -2.24 15.78 23.24
N THR A 104 -1.49 16.53 24.05
CA THR A 104 -0.10 16.85 23.71
C THR A 104 0.80 15.61 23.76
N ARG A 105 1.92 15.64 23.04
CA ARG A 105 2.93 14.56 23.06
C ARG A 105 3.38 14.21 24.49
N GLU A 106 3.50 15.22 25.35
CA GLU A 106 3.95 15.07 26.74
C GLU A 106 2.89 14.37 27.61
N GLU A 107 1.63 14.78 27.49
CA GLU A 107 0.50 14.14 28.17
C GLU A 107 0.29 12.71 27.69
N ALA A 108 0.45 12.46 26.38
CA ALA A 108 0.39 11.12 25.78
C ALA A 108 1.47 10.21 26.36
N GLY A 109 2.71 10.70 26.40
CA GLY A 109 3.83 9.97 26.98
C GLY A 109 3.66 9.71 28.47
N LYS A 110 3.09 10.66 29.23
CA LYS A 110 2.81 10.47 30.67
C LYS A 110 1.72 9.42 30.89
N ARG A 111 0.61 9.50 30.15
CA ARG A 111 -0.50 8.55 30.25
C ARG A 111 -0.10 7.15 29.79
N TRP A 112 0.69 7.05 28.72
CA TRP A 112 1.25 5.79 28.25
C TRP A 112 2.15 5.14 29.28
N ARG A 113 3.08 5.90 29.89
CA ARG A 113 3.94 5.39 30.98
C ARG A 113 3.16 4.99 32.22
N ALA A 114 2.08 5.70 32.54
CA ALA A 114 1.20 5.31 33.65
C ALA A 114 0.45 4.00 33.38
N ALA A 115 0.10 3.72 32.12
CA ALA A 115 -0.63 2.50 31.74
C ALA A 115 0.27 1.31 31.38
N PHE A 116 1.47 1.57 30.84
CA PHE A 116 2.34 0.57 30.20
C PHE A 116 3.82 0.76 30.56
N GLY A 117 4.15 1.40 31.70
CA GLY A 117 5.52 1.71 32.11
C GLY A 117 6.43 0.49 32.27
N ASP A 118 5.88 -0.66 32.67
CA ASP A 118 6.60 -1.92 32.84
C ASP A 118 6.63 -2.79 31.58
N ALA A 119 6.02 -2.33 30.47
CA ALA A 119 5.99 -3.09 29.24
C ALA A 119 7.35 -3.05 28.50
N PRO A 120 7.79 -4.17 27.91
CA PRO A 120 8.98 -4.17 27.05
C PRO A 120 8.76 -3.22 25.87
N GLY A 121 9.60 -2.19 25.76
CA GLY A 121 9.46 -1.12 24.77
C GLY A 121 8.80 0.17 25.27
N ALA A 122 8.59 0.32 26.59
CA ALA A 122 8.07 1.55 27.18
C ALA A 122 8.90 2.78 26.77
N VAL A 123 8.20 3.84 26.37
CA VAL A 123 8.80 5.13 25.99
C VAL A 123 9.48 5.73 27.22
N PRO A 124 10.82 5.96 27.20
CA PRO A 124 11.53 6.56 28.33
C PRO A 124 10.99 7.95 28.64
N SER A 125 10.98 8.35 29.91
CA SER A 125 10.72 9.75 30.26
C SER A 125 11.75 10.67 29.62
N GLU A 126 11.43 11.95 29.43
CA GLU A 126 12.36 12.89 28.78
C GLU A 126 13.73 12.97 29.49
N GLN A 127 13.73 12.97 30.83
CA GLN A 127 14.96 12.94 31.63
C GLN A 127 15.74 11.64 31.44
N GLU A 128 15.03 10.53 31.30
CA GLU A 128 15.64 9.23 31.08
C GLU A 128 16.19 9.09 29.66
N ALA A 129 15.50 9.63 28.65
CA ALA A 129 16.01 9.74 27.29
C ALA A 129 17.27 10.62 27.24
N LYS A 130 17.26 11.78 27.92
CA LYS A 130 18.44 12.66 28.06
C LYS A 130 19.60 11.95 28.76
N ARG A 131 19.34 11.22 29.85
CA ARG A 131 20.36 10.45 30.57
C ARG A 131 20.92 9.30 29.74
N ARG A 132 20.07 8.59 28.99
CA ARG A 132 20.50 7.51 28.08
C ARG A 132 21.31 8.07 26.91
N ALA A 133 20.91 9.21 26.34
CA ALA A 133 21.66 9.90 25.31
C ALA A 133 23.02 10.40 25.81
N ALA A 134 23.07 11.01 27.00
CA ALA A 134 24.33 11.43 27.62
C ALA A 134 25.26 10.25 27.91
N LYS A 135 24.72 9.13 28.43
CA LYS A 135 25.48 7.91 28.66
C LYS A 135 25.99 7.29 27.35
N ALA A 136 25.18 7.31 26.30
CA ALA A 136 25.58 6.83 24.97
C ALA A 136 26.68 7.71 24.36
N ALA A 137 26.58 9.04 24.50
CA ALA A 137 27.60 9.98 24.05
C ALA A 137 28.92 9.81 24.82
N ALA A 138 28.86 9.64 26.15
CA ALA A 138 30.04 9.39 26.98
C ALA A 138 30.72 8.05 26.63
N LYS A 139 29.92 7.00 26.37
CA LYS A 139 30.42 5.72 25.91
C LYS A 139 31.11 5.84 24.54
N ALA A 140 30.47 6.52 23.58
CA ALA A 140 31.05 6.74 22.25
C ALA A 140 32.37 7.52 22.32
N ALA A 141 32.46 8.53 23.19
CA ALA A 141 33.71 9.25 23.42
C ALA A 141 34.81 8.36 24.01
N ALA A 142 34.47 7.48 24.97
CA ALA A 142 35.42 6.54 25.55
C ALA A 142 35.87 5.44 24.55
N ASP A 143 34.97 4.97 23.69
CA ASP A 143 35.29 4.01 22.62
C ASP A 143 36.25 4.64 21.57
N VAL A 144 36.10 5.94 21.26
CA VAL A 144 37.03 6.69 20.39
C VAL A 144 38.41 6.86 21.05
N GLU A 145 38.47 7.23 22.33
CA GLU A 145 39.74 7.36 23.05
C GLU A 145 40.47 6.02 23.20
N GLY A 146 39.73 4.92 23.42
CA GLY A 146 40.28 3.57 23.48
C GLY A 146 40.79 3.04 22.13
N ALA A 147 40.25 3.53 21.02
CA ALA A 147 40.73 3.23 19.67
C ALA A 147 41.99 4.02 19.29
N GLU A 148 42.17 5.23 19.82
CA GLU A 148 43.36 6.06 19.57
C GLU A 148 44.59 5.61 20.37
N LYS A 149 44.39 4.91 21.50
CA LYS A 149 45.47 4.38 22.36
C LYS A 149 45.89 2.95 22.03
N ARG A 150 45.31 2.30 21.01
CA ARG A 150 45.63 0.94 20.55
C ARG A 150 46.43 0.96 19.26
#